data_AF-A0A6C0KC78-F1
#
_entry.id   AF-A0A6C0KC78-F1
#
_cell.length_a   1.000
_cell.length_b   1.000
_cell.length_c   1.000
_cell.angle_alpha   90.00
_cell.angle_beta   90.00
_cell.angle_gamma   90.00
#
_symmetry.space_group_name_H-M   'P 1'
#
loop_
_entity.id
_entity.type
_entity.pdbx_description
1 polymer ?
#
loop_
_entity_poly.entity_id
_entity_poly.type
_entity_poly.pdbx_seq_one_letter_code
_entity_poly.pdbx_strand_id
1 'polypeptide(L)'
;MYYSFATISEWQKVWRAVCDLAYDPNAKQYESVSVYSDNSEIDDARLYGSYTVQNQHLICLDEVWRSYDKSLPFVNKTLKKLYVPRVLFHCLGVQNWFKFSFPSCEVTYWPE
;
A
#
# COMPACT_ATOMS: atom_id res chain seq x y z
N MET A 1 1.80 -22.01 -0.18
CA MET A 1 0.50 -21.32 0.01
C MET A 1 0.42 -20.16 -0.98
N TYR A 2 -0.78 -19.77 -1.40
CA TYR A 2 -1.00 -18.70 -2.38
C TYR A 2 -2.15 -17.80 -1.91
N TYR A 3 -2.03 -16.49 -2.12
CA TYR A 3 -3.18 -15.58 -2.07
C TYR A 3 -4.10 -15.82 -3.27
N SER A 4 -5.40 -15.65 -3.04
CA SER A 4 -6.39 -15.69 -4.12
C SER A 4 -6.20 -14.52 -5.09
N PHE A 5 -6.62 -14.70 -6.34
CA PHE A 5 -6.64 -13.59 -7.32
C PHE A 5 -7.51 -12.42 -6.87
N ALA A 6 -8.58 -12.69 -6.11
CA ALA A 6 -9.43 -11.65 -5.54
C ALA A 6 -8.64 -10.81 -4.52
N THR A 7 -7.97 -11.45 -3.57
CA THR A 7 -7.10 -10.79 -2.58
C THR A 7 -6.02 -9.95 -3.26
N ILE A 8 -5.39 -10.50 -4.30
CA ILE A 8 -4.37 -9.77 -5.07
C ILE A 8 -4.97 -8.53 -5.74
N SER A 9 -6.09 -8.71 -6.43
CA SER A 9 -6.78 -7.62 -7.11
C SER A 9 -7.16 -6.49 -6.15
N GLU A 10 -7.69 -6.80 -4.97
CA GLU A 10 -8.08 -5.80 -3.98
C GLU A 10 -6.88 -5.00 -3.46
N TRP A 11 -5.79 -5.66 -3.07
CA TRP A 11 -4.57 -4.96 -2.66
C TRP A 11 -3.99 -4.10 -3.77
N GLN A 12 -3.96 -4.61 -5.00
CA GLN A 12 -3.47 -3.83 -6.13
C GLN A 12 -4.35 -2.61 -6.43
N LYS A 13 -5.67 -2.66 -6.21
CA LYS A 13 -6.53 -1.48 -6.34
C LYS A 13 -6.19 -0.42 -5.30
N VAL A 14 -5.98 -0.81 -4.04
CA VAL A 14 -5.56 0.10 -2.97
C VAL A 14 -4.24 0.78 -3.33
N TRP A 15 -3.25 -0.01 -3.75
CA TRP A 15 -1.93 0.52 -4.12
C TRP A 15 -1.95 1.41 -5.36
N ARG A 16 -2.75 1.07 -6.37
CA ARG A 16 -2.96 1.96 -7.52
C ARG A 16 -3.53 3.30 -7.08
N ALA A 17 -4.52 3.31 -6.19
CA ALA A 17 -5.05 4.58 -5.66
C ALA A 17 -3.98 5.40 -4.93
N VAL A 18 -3.11 4.77 -4.14
CA VAL A 18 -1.99 5.47 -3.47
C VAL A 18 -0.97 5.99 -4.49
N CYS A 19 -0.62 5.21 -5.50
CA CYS A 19 0.28 5.65 -6.57
C CYS A 19 -0.33 6.78 -7.40
N ASP A 20 -1.62 6.73 -7.73
CA ASP A 20 -2.33 7.78 -8.46
C ASP A 20 -2.29 9.11 -7.69
N LEU A 21 -2.44 9.08 -6.35
CA LEU A 21 -2.28 10.27 -5.53
C LEU A 21 -0.88 10.91 -5.62
N ALA A 22 0.16 10.13 -5.94
CA ALA A 22 1.54 10.61 -6.08
C ALA A 22 1.93 10.98 -7.51
N TYR A 23 1.22 10.47 -8.52
CA TYR A 23 1.61 10.55 -9.93
C TYR A 23 0.55 11.14 -10.87
N ASP A 24 -0.67 11.39 -10.41
CA ASP A 24 -1.71 12.09 -11.15
C ASP A 24 -2.34 13.21 -10.29
N PRO A 25 -2.02 14.49 -10.58
CA PRO A 25 -2.62 15.64 -9.89
C PRO A 25 -4.14 15.73 -10.03
N ASN A 26 -4.71 15.10 -11.08
CA ASN A 26 -6.15 15.10 -11.34
C ASN A 26 -6.86 13.87 -10.74
N ALA A 27 -6.13 12.94 -10.13
CA ALA A 27 -6.73 11.79 -9.48
C ALA A 27 -7.66 12.24 -8.34
N LYS A 28 -8.66 11.39 -8.05
CA LYS A 28 -9.53 11.60 -6.90
C LYS A 28 -8.68 11.64 -5.63
N GLN A 29 -8.79 12.73 -4.90
CA GLN A 29 -8.01 12.97 -3.69
C GLN A 29 -8.67 12.31 -2.48
N TYR A 30 -7.83 11.77 -1.59
CA TYR A 30 -8.27 11.12 -0.34
C TYR A 30 -7.46 11.69 0.83
N GLU A 31 -8.15 12.01 1.92
CA GLU A 31 -7.47 12.41 3.17
C GLU A 31 -7.01 11.20 3.98
N SER A 32 -7.68 10.05 3.83
CA SER A 32 -7.38 8.82 4.54
C SER A 32 -7.56 7.61 3.63
N VAL A 33 -6.62 6.68 3.69
CA VAL A 33 -6.72 5.34 3.09
C VAL A 33 -6.58 4.33 4.22
N SER A 34 -7.64 3.59 4.51
CA SER A 34 -7.65 2.58 5.55
C SER A 34 -8.17 1.28 4.98
N VAL A 35 -7.39 0.21 5.12
CA VAL A 35 -7.82 -1.14 4.76
C VAL A 35 -8.03 -1.90 6.05
N TYR A 36 -9.23 -2.43 6.23
CA TYR A 36 -9.60 -3.29 7.34
C TYR A 36 -9.82 -4.71 6.82
N SER A 37 -9.47 -5.69 7.65
CA SER A 37 -9.75 -7.10 7.42
C SER A 37 -11.18 -7.43 7.87
N ASP A 38 -11.85 -8.38 7.18
CA ASP A 38 -13.14 -8.93 7.62
C ASP A 38 -13.00 -9.85 8.87
N ASN A 39 -11.79 -10.33 9.15
CA ASN A 39 -11.41 -11.10 10.34
C ASN A 39 -10.72 -10.22 11.40
N SER A 40 -10.29 -10.83 12.51
CA SER A 40 -9.41 -10.16 13.46
C SER A 40 -8.12 -9.69 12.76
N GLU A 41 -7.74 -8.42 12.94
CA GLU A 41 -6.58 -7.83 12.27
C GLU A 41 -5.28 -8.59 12.59
N ILE A 42 -5.21 -9.27 13.73
CA ILE A 42 -4.08 -10.07 14.20
C ILE A 42 -3.94 -11.36 13.37
N ASP A 43 -5.03 -12.07 13.10
CA ASP A 43 -5.00 -13.32 12.33
C ASP A 43 -4.64 -13.05 10.87
N ASP A 44 -5.16 -11.95 10.33
CA ASP A 44 -4.85 -11.52 8.97
C ASP A 44 -3.43 -10.96 8.86
N ALA A 45 -2.92 -10.21 9.86
CA ALA A 45 -1.51 -9.80 9.89
C ALA A 45 -0.56 -11.01 9.87
N ARG A 46 -0.89 -12.10 10.57
CA ARG A 46 -0.15 -13.37 10.50
C ARG A 46 -0.23 -14.03 9.12
N LEU A 47 -1.40 -13.99 8.48
CA LEU A 47 -1.57 -14.47 7.12
C LEU A 47 -0.66 -13.71 6.16
N TYR A 48 -0.66 -12.37 6.24
CA TYR A 48 0.15 -11.50 5.40
C TYR A 48 1.65 -11.53 5.71
N GLY A 49 2.02 -11.82 6.96
CA GLY A 49 3.39 -11.93 7.46
C GLY A 49 4.08 -13.26 7.13
N SER A 50 3.36 -14.23 6.58
CA SER A 50 3.93 -15.54 6.24
C SER A 50 4.79 -15.46 4.98
N TYR A 51 6.12 -15.36 5.14
CA TYR A 51 7.12 -15.44 4.06
C TYR A 51 7.11 -16.75 3.25
N THR A 52 6.21 -17.67 3.58
CA THR A 52 6.02 -18.95 2.88
C THR A 52 4.99 -18.88 1.74
N VAL A 53 4.32 -17.72 1.57
CA VAL A 53 3.35 -17.51 0.49
C VAL A 53 4.07 -17.09 -0.80
N GLN A 54 4.00 -17.95 -1.82
CA GLN A 54 4.83 -17.82 -3.04
C GLN A 54 4.53 -16.55 -3.86
N ASN A 55 3.28 -16.08 -3.83
CA ASN A 55 2.83 -14.90 -4.57
C ASN A 55 2.66 -13.65 -3.69
N GLN A 56 3.30 -13.60 -2.51
CA GLN A 56 3.19 -12.45 -1.60
C GLN A 56 3.65 -11.13 -2.22
N HIS A 57 4.68 -11.16 -3.08
CA HIS A 57 5.14 -9.98 -3.79
C HIS A 57 4.02 -9.28 -4.58
N LEU A 58 3.03 -10.02 -5.09
CA LEU A 58 1.94 -9.47 -5.90
C LEU A 58 0.99 -8.54 -5.13
N ILE A 59 1.00 -8.60 -3.80
CA ILE A 59 0.18 -7.76 -2.91
C ILE A 59 0.96 -6.66 -2.20
N CYS A 60 2.27 -6.57 -2.45
CA CYS A 60 3.10 -5.51 -1.90
C CYS A 60 2.96 -4.22 -2.72
N LEU A 61 3.11 -3.08 -2.07
CA LEU A 61 3.06 -1.78 -2.73
C LEU A 61 4.20 -1.61 -3.74
N ASP A 62 5.35 -2.23 -3.51
CA ASP A 62 6.50 -2.12 -4.43
C ASP A 62 6.23 -2.72 -5.80
N GLU A 63 5.49 -3.82 -5.88
CA GLU A 63 5.07 -4.45 -7.14
C GLU A 63 4.23 -3.49 -7.99
N VAL A 64 3.22 -2.86 -7.37
CA VAL A 64 2.36 -1.91 -8.08
C VAL A 64 3.13 -0.64 -8.42
N TRP A 65 3.93 -0.11 -7.49
CA TRP A 65 4.72 1.09 -7.70
C TRP A 65 5.71 0.93 -8.87
N ARG A 66 6.36 -0.23 -9.01
CA ARG A 66 7.26 -0.52 -10.14
C ARG A 66 6.57 -0.51 -11.50
N SER A 67 5.27 -0.76 -11.54
CA SER A 67 4.51 -0.72 -12.80
C SER A 67 4.17 0.70 -13.27
N TYR A 68 4.38 1.72 -12.43
CA TYR A 68 4.17 3.11 -12.81
C TYR A 68 5.38 3.65 -13.58
N ASP A 69 5.28 3.69 -14.90
CA ASP A 69 6.27 4.26 -15.84
C ASP A 69 6.27 5.81 -15.87
N LYS A 70 5.75 6.45 -14.81
CA LYS A 70 5.69 7.91 -14.70
C LYS A 70 6.94 8.42 -14.01
N SER A 71 7.65 9.32 -14.68
CA SER A 71 9.05 9.64 -14.34
C SER A 71 9.24 10.44 -13.05
N LEU A 72 8.24 11.22 -12.60
CA LEU A 72 8.39 12.10 -11.44
C LEU A 72 7.12 12.11 -10.57
N PRO A 73 7.20 11.61 -9.32
CA PRO A 73 6.13 11.82 -8.35
C PRO A 73 6.08 13.29 -7.92
N PHE A 74 4.92 13.74 -7.44
CA PHE A 74 4.76 15.06 -6.84
C PHE A 74 4.41 14.96 -5.36
N VAL A 75 4.55 16.09 -4.65
CA VAL A 75 4.19 16.20 -3.24
C VAL A 75 2.68 16.38 -3.10
N ASN A 76 2.00 15.35 -2.61
CA ASN A 76 0.61 15.37 -2.22
C ASN A 76 0.48 15.63 -0.70
N LYS A 77 -0.16 16.74 -0.35
CA LYS A 77 -0.41 17.14 1.04
C LYS A 77 -1.82 16.77 1.52
N THR A 78 -2.66 16.21 0.66
CA THR A 78 -4.05 15.86 0.97
C THR A 78 -4.11 14.59 1.80
N LEU A 79 -3.34 13.55 1.43
CA LEU A 79 -3.31 12.31 2.18
C LEU A 79 -2.68 12.54 3.56
N LYS A 80 -3.45 12.31 4.61
CA LYS A 80 -3.06 12.49 6.02
C LYS A 80 -2.85 11.18 6.76
N LYS A 81 -3.57 10.12 6.37
CA LYS A 81 -3.54 8.84 7.08
C LYS A 81 -3.50 7.67 6.10
N LEU A 82 -2.63 6.71 6.39
CA LEU A 82 -2.56 5.41 5.73
C LEU A 82 -2.56 4.31 6.79
N TYR A 83 -3.57 3.45 6.78
CA TYR A 83 -3.66 2.30 7.70
C TYR A 83 -3.62 0.98 6.94
N VAL A 84 -2.50 0.24 7.08
CA VAL A 84 -2.17 -0.94 6.26
C VAL A 84 -1.30 -1.96 7.01
N PRO A 85 -1.20 -3.23 6.56
CA PRO A 85 -0.26 -4.19 7.13
C PRO A 85 1.20 -3.78 6.83
N ARG A 86 2.07 -3.82 7.85
CA ARG A 86 3.50 -3.43 7.71
C ARG A 86 4.20 -4.20 6.59
N VAL A 87 3.97 -5.52 6.53
CA VAL A 87 4.64 -6.43 5.59
C VAL A 87 4.40 -6.07 4.12
N LEU A 88 3.28 -5.43 3.80
CA LEU A 88 2.95 -5.03 2.43
C LEU A 88 3.55 -3.68 2.02
N PHE A 89 4.15 -2.96 2.97
CA PHE A 89 4.66 -1.59 2.80
C PHE A 89 6.17 -1.46 3.07
N HIS A 90 6.83 -2.47 3.65
CA HIS A 90 8.14 -2.33 4.30
C HIS A 90 9.37 -2.15 3.37
N CYS A 91 9.21 -2.04 2.05
CA CYS A 91 10.33 -1.85 1.13
C CYS A 91 10.99 -0.46 1.30
N LEU A 92 12.33 -0.39 1.40
CA LEU A 92 13.08 0.86 1.57
C LEU A 92 12.79 1.88 0.45
N GLY A 93 12.70 1.42 -0.80
CA GLY A 93 12.37 2.27 -1.94
C GLY A 93 10.99 2.89 -1.81
N VAL A 94 10.00 2.09 -1.40
CA VAL A 94 8.62 2.52 -1.14
C VAL A 94 8.58 3.53 0.01
N GLN A 95 9.29 3.29 1.12
CA GLN A 95 9.30 4.22 2.25
C GLN A 95 9.89 5.58 1.88
N ASN A 96 10.98 5.60 1.11
CA ASN A 96 11.61 6.85 0.66
C ASN A 96 10.70 7.61 -0.32
N TRP A 97 10.14 6.91 -1.31
CA TRP A 97 9.19 7.48 -2.25
C TRP A 97 7.94 8.01 -1.55
N PHE A 98 7.40 7.27 -0.59
CA PHE A 98 6.21 7.64 0.14
C PHE A 98 6.47 8.86 1.03
N LYS A 99 7.59 8.92 1.73
CA LYS A 99 7.97 10.08 2.55
C LYS A 99 8.16 11.35 1.71
N PHE A 100 8.67 11.21 0.49
CA PHE A 100 8.77 12.32 -0.46
C PHE A 100 7.39 12.77 -0.94
N SER A 101 6.56 11.84 -1.40
CA SER A 101 5.27 12.14 -2.04
C SER A 101 4.20 12.53 -1.02
N PHE A 102 4.26 12.01 0.19
CA PHE A 102 3.26 12.20 1.25
C PHE A 102 3.90 12.61 2.59
N PRO A 103 4.63 13.73 2.65
CA PRO A 103 5.41 14.11 3.84
C PRO A 103 4.56 14.44 5.07
N SER A 104 3.25 14.67 4.88
CA SER A 104 2.29 14.95 5.95
C SER A 104 1.39 13.76 6.28
N CYS A 105 1.61 12.60 5.67
CA CYS A 105 0.81 11.41 5.94
C CYS A 105 1.42 10.63 7.10
N GLU A 106 0.58 10.31 8.09
CA GLU A 106 0.90 9.36 9.13
C GLU A 106 0.58 7.95 8.63
N VAL A 107 1.55 7.03 8.73
CA VAL A 107 1.35 5.62 8.41
C VAL A 107 1.19 4.84 9.71
N THR A 108 0.01 4.29 9.90
CA THR A 108 -0.33 3.40 11.02
C THR A 108 -0.38 1.97 10.50
N TYR A 109 0.18 1.02 11.25
CA TYR A 109 0.20 -0.38 10.86
C TYR A 109 -0.81 -1.20 11.65
N TRP A 110 -1.32 -2.28 11.03
CA TRP A 110 -2.12 -3.28 11.73
C TRP A 110 -1.38 -3.83 12.96
N PRO A 111 -2.10 -4.21 14.03
CA PRO A 111 -1.51 -4.88 15.18
C PRO A 111 -0.91 -6.23 14.79
N GLU A 112 0.30 -6.53 15.30
CA GLU A 112 1.06 -7.77 15.06
C GLU A 112 0.93 -8.76 16.23
#